data_AF-A0A259CJE8-F1
#
_entry.id   AF-A0A259CJE8-F1
#
_cell.length_a   1.000
_cell.length_b   1.000
_cell.length_c   1.000
_cell.angle_alpha   90.00
_cell.angle_beta   90.00
_cell.angle_gamma   90.00
#
_symmetry.space_group_name_H-M   'P 1'
#
loop_
_entity.id
_entity.type
_entity.pdbx_description
1 polymer ?
#
loop_
_entity_poly.entity_id
_entity_poly.type
_entity_poly.pdbx_seq_one_letter_code
_entity_poly.pdbx_strand_id
1 'polypeptide(L)' 'QLTRDAKRGNQVGLGQALFNELGLKEGDAVRVTQDNQSVDLPATLEANLAQGAVRISVGTMASAKLGSMFGPVTVSKA' A
#
# COMPACT_ATOMS: atom_id res chain seq x y z
N GLN A 1 14.15 10.11 0.16
CA GLN A 1 14.47 9.72 -1.23
C GLN A 1 14.04 10.82 -2.19
N LEU A 2 14.89 11.20 -3.16
CA LEU A 2 14.68 12.42 -3.97
C LEU A 2 13.97 12.17 -5.32
N THR A 3 14.04 10.96 -5.85
CA THR A 3 13.37 10.61 -7.12
C THR A 3 11.89 10.28 -6.90
N ARG A 4 11.09 10.48 -7.94
CA ARG A 4 9.65 10.20 -7.90
C ARG A 4 9.37 8.72 -7.65
N ASP A 5 10.17 7.84 -8.27
CA ASP A 5 10.07 6.39 -8.11
C ASP A 5 10.37 5.97 -6.67
N ALA A 6 11.40 6.54 -6.05
CA ALA A 6 11.76 6.20 -4.69
C ALA A 6 10.79 6.78 -3.64
N LYS A 7 10.06 7.87 -3.96
CA LYS A 7 8.93 8.33 -3.13
C LYS A 7 7.74 7.35 -3.21
N ARG A 8 7.31 7.01 -4.44
CA ARG A 8 6.27 6.00 -4.67
C ARG A 8 6.62 4.63 -4.11
N GLY A 9 7.92 4.30 -4.10
CA GLY A 9 8.49 3.11 -3.51
C GLY A 9 8.01 2.88 -2.09
N ASN A 10 7.96 3.96 -1.30
CA ASN A 10 7.60 3.95 0.12
C ASN A 10 6.11 4.25 0.37
N GLN A 11 5.27 4.24 -0.67
CA GLN A 11 3.82 4.38 -0.56
C GLN A 11 3.13 3.09 -1.00
N VAL A 12 1.97 2.81 -0.43
CA VAL A 12 1.07 1.74 -0.90
C VAL A 12 0.04 2.33 -1.87
N GLY A 13 -0.03 1.75 -3.07
CA GLY A 13 -0.99 2.16 -4.10
C GLY A 13 -2.33 1.44 -3.89
N LEU A 14 -3.40 2.19 -3.71
CA LEU A 14 -4.76 1.66 -3.56
C LEU A 14 -5.62 2.05 -4.76
N GLY A 15 -6.46 1.12 -5.22
CA GLY A 15 -7.46 1.42 -6.25
C GLY A 15 -8.54 2.36 -5.74
N GLN A 16 -9.21 3.07 -6.66
CA GLN A 16 -10.18 4.13 -6.35
C GLN A 16 -11.29 3.68 -5.38
N ALA A 17 -11.84 2.48 -5.57
CA ALA A 17 -12.93 1.97 -4.74
C ALA A 17 -12.52 1.85 -3.27
N LEU A 18 -11.41 1.14 -2.99
CA LEU A 18 -10.90 0.93 -1.63
C LEU A 18 -10.43 2.23 -1.00
N PHE A 19 -9.77 3.10 -1.76
CA PHE A 19 -9.30 4.40 -1.27
C PHE A 19 -10.48 5.28 -0.81
N ASN A 20 -11.58 5.27 -1.57
CA ASN A 20 -12.80 6.00 -1.24
C ASN A 20 -13.58 5.35 -0.10
N GLU A 21 -13.71 4.02 -0.10
CA GLU A 21 -14.38 3.25 0.95
C GLU A 21 -13.74 3.49 2.31
N LEU A 22 -12.40 3.48 2.35
CA LEU A 22 -11.65 3.82 3.54
C LEU A 22 -11.70 5.33 3.84
N GLY A 23 -12.14 6.19 2.91
CA GLY A 23 -12.22 7.64 3.12
C GLY A 23 -10.85 8.26 3.41
N LEU A 24 -9.87 7.94 2.57
CA LEU A 24 -8.48 8.37 2.70
C LEU A 24 -8.20 9.65 1.92
N LYS A 25 -7.14 10.34 2.33
CA LYS A 25 -6.45 11.39 1.57
C LYS A 25 -5.04 10.93 1.22
N GLU A 26 -4.45 11.56 0.21
CA GLU A 26 -3.08 11.25 -0.22
C GLU A 26 -2.11 11.39 0.95
N GLY A 27 -1.35 10.33 1.23
CA GLY A 27 -0.39 10.26 2.33
C GLY A 27 -0.95 9.79 3.68
N ASP A 28 -2.27 9.58 3.81
CA ASP A 28 -2.84 9.02 5.04
C ASP A 28 -2.22 7.65 5.34
N ALA A 29 -1.93 7.40 6.61
CA ALA A 29 -1.35 6.13 7.03
C ALA A 29 -2.40 5.01 6.97
N VAL A 30 -2.04 3.92 6.31
CA VAL A 30 -2.81 2.68 6.30
C VAL A 30 -1.95 1.53 6.79
N ARG A 31 -2.58 0.59 7.48
CA ARG A 31 -1.98 -0.67 7.85
C ARG A 31 -2.25 -1.69 6.76
N VAL A 32 -1.17 -2.26 6.24
CA VAL A 32 -1.21 -3.39 5.31
C VAL A 32 -0.81 -4.64 6.07
N THR A 33 -1.68 -5.64 6.07
CA THR A 33 -1.44 -6.92 6.75
C THR A 33 -1.46 -8.06 5.73
N GLN A 34 -0.42 -8.89 5.79
CA GLN A 34 -0.30 -10.12 5.02
C GLN A 34 0.09 -11.24 5.98
N ASP A 35 -0.67 -12.33 5.98
CA ASP A 35 -0.54 -13.41 6.96
C ASP A 35 -0.61 -12.85 8.40
N ASN A 36 0.45 -13.03 9.20
CA ASN A 36 0.57 -12.49 10.56
C ASN A 36 1.45 -11.26 10.67
N GLN A 37 1.84 -10.65 9.54
CA GLN A 37 2.76 -9.52 9.50
C GLN A 37 2.05 -8.26 9.00
N SER A 38 2.40 -7.12 9.61
CA SER A 38 1.80 -5.83 9.29
C SER A 38 2.84 -4.74 9.12
N VAL A 39 2.55 -3.79 8.23
CA VAL A 39 3.34 -2.57 8.05
C VAL A 39 2.44 -1.38 7.79
N ASP A 40 2.78 -0.25 8.40
CA ASP A 40 2.09 1.01 8.15
C ASP A 40 2.81 1.76 7.03
N LEU A 41 2.04 2.20 6.04
CA LEU A 41 2.52 2.88 4.85
C LEU A 41 1.62 4.08 4.53
N PRO A 42 2.17 5.19 4.01
CA PRO A 42 1.34 6.24 3.43
C PRO A 42 0.63 5.72 2.18
N ALA A 43 -0.68 5.94 2.12
CA ALA A 43 -1.50 5.57 0.97
C ALA A 43 -1.33 6.56 -0.19
N THR A 44 -1.38 6.04 -1.41
CA THR A 44 -1.48 6.84 -2.64
C THR A 44 -2.59 6.28 -3.53
N LEU A 45 -3.36 7.17 -4.16
CA LEU A 45 -4.41 6.77 -5.08
C LEU A 45 -3.81 6.33 -6.42
N GLU A 46 -4.10 5.10 -6.84
CA GLU A 46 -3.79 4.58 -8.17
C GLU A 46 -5.08 4.20 -8.91
N ALA A 47 -5.71 5.20 -9.54
CA ALA A 47 -7.02 5.07 -10.18
C ALA A 47 -7.10 3.99 -11.28
N ASN A 48 -5.97 3.66 -11.92
CA ASN A 48 -5.88 2.65 -12.97
C ASN A 48 -5.61 1.24 -12.44
N LEU A 49 -5.50 1.07 -11.12
CA LEU A 49 -5.30 -0.24 -10.50
C LEU A 49 -6.60 -1.06 -10.63
N ALA A 50 -6.47 -2.34 -10.96
CA ALA A 50 -7.61 -3.24 -11.02
C ALA A 50 -8.36 -3.25 -9.68
N GLN A 51 -9.68 -3.42 -9.74
CA GLN A 51 -10.50 -3.47 -8.53
C GLN A 51 -10.03 -4.61 -7.62
N GLY A 52 -9.82 -4.31 -6.34
CA GLY A 52 -9.34 -5.27 -5.33
C GLY A 52 -7.83 -5.52 -5.33
N ALA A 53 -7.07 -4.92 -6.25
CA ALA A 53 -5.61 -5.00 -6.21
C ALA A 53 -5.00 -3.90 -5.32
N VAL A 54 -3.83 -4.20 -4.76
CA VAL A 54 -3.01 -3.29 -3.94
C VAL A 54 -1.59 -3.34 -4.49
N ARG A 55 -0.98 -2.18 -4.75
CA ARG A 55 0.41 -2.09 -5.20
C ARG A 55 1.34 -1.90 -4.00
N ILE A 56 2.29 -2.81 -3.85
CA ILE A 56 3.36 -2.73 -2.85
C ILE A 56 4.70 -2.85 -3.58
N SER A 57 5.59 -1.88 -3.40
CA SER A 57 6.91 -1.90 -4.04
C SER A 57 7.83 -2.87 -3.31
N VAL A 58 8.38 -3.84 -4.04
CA VAL A 58 9.41 -4.76 -3.52
C VAL A 58 10.76 -4.06 -3.35
N GLY A 59 11.65 -4.67 -2.55
CA GLY A 59 12.99 -4.13 -2.30
C GLY A 59 13.01 -2.92 -1.36
N THR A 60 11.92 -2.66 -0.65
CA THR A 60 11.82 -1.61 0.37
C THR A 60 11.85 -2.21 1.78
N MET A 61 12.25 -1.41 2.78
CA MET A 61 12.19 -1.82 4.18
C MET A 61 10.77 -2.19 4.62
N ALA A 62 9.74 -1.59 4.02
CA ALA A 62 8.35 -1.90 4.31
C ALA A 62 7.95 -3.27 3.74
N SER A 63 8.25 -3.54 2.47
CA SER A 63 7.96 -4.84 1.85
C SER A 63 8.71 -5.99 2.53
N ALA A 64 9.90 -5.74 3.09
CA ALA A 64 10.67 -6.75 3.81
C ALA A 64 10.01 -7.20 5.14
N LYS A 65 9.04 -6.43 5.65
CA LYS A 65 8.26 -6.83 6.83
C LYS A 65 7.06 -7.70 6.48
N LEU A 66 6.64 -7.73 5.22
CA LEU A 66 5.56 -8.57 4.75
C LEU A 66 6.11 -9.94 4.34
N GLY A 67 5.23 -10.93 4.27
CA GLY A 67 5.59 -12.31 3.96
C GLY A 67 5.86 -12.52 2.48
N SER A 68 5.00 -13.33 1.85
CA SER A 68 5.16 -13.72 0.45
C SER A 68 5.10 -12.52 -0.51
N MET A 69 5.91 -12.54 -1.58
CA MET A 69 5.93 -11.46 -2.58
C MET A 69 4.57 -11.24 -3.28
N PHE A 70 3.74 -12.28 -3.32
CA PHE A 70 2.39 -12.26 -3.84
C PHE A 70 1.46 -12.93 -2.83
N GLY A 71 0.22 -12.46 -2.78
CA GLY A 71 -0.79 -13.03 -1.91
C GLY A 71 -1.89 -12.03 -1.60
N PRO A 72 -2.97 -12.49 -0.96
CA PRO A 72 -3.99 -11.60 -0.44
C PRO A 72 -3.39 -10.72 0.66
N VAL A 73 -3.79 -9.46 0.67
CA VAL A 73 -3.48 -8.52 1.75
C VAL A 73 -4.78 -7.91 2.24
N THR A 74 -4.79 -7.51 3.51
CA THR A 74 -5.85 -6.69 4.08
C THR A 74 -5.31 -5.29 4.30
N VAL A 75 -6.15 -4.28 4.08
CA VAL A 75 -5.80 -2.88 4.26
C VAL A 75 -6.83 -2.24 5.17
N SER A 76 -6.36 -1.58 6.21
CA SER A 76 -7.19 -0.79 7.13
C SER A 76 -6.57 0.58 7.36
N LYS A 77 -7.37 1.53 7.88
CA LYS A 77 -6.80 2.73 8.50
C LYS A 77 -5.86 2.32 9.64
N ALA A 78 -4.71 3.00 9.75
CA ALA A 78 -3.75 2.79 10.82
C ALA A 78 -4.22 3.44 12.14
#